data_AF-A0A1V8TA62-F1
#
_entry.id   AF-A0A1V8TA62-F1
#
_cell.length_a   1.000
_cell.length_b   1.000
_cell.length_c   1.000
_cell.angle_alpha   90.00
_cell.angle_beta   90.00
_cell.angle_gamma   90.00
#
_symmetry.space_group_name_H-M   'P 1'
#
loop_
_entity.id
_entity.type
_entity.pdbx_description
1 polymer ?
#
loop_
_entity_poly.entity_id
_entity_poly.type
_entity_poly.pdbx_seq_one_letter_code
_entity_poly.pdbx_strand_id
1 'polypeptide(L)'
;MSAARRLAALVPTLATTPANQVANMSDLGKILDEAVAAKKVPQVVTYATNADGSFTYSHTAGTVSTEPDAAQVKPDAIFLLASATKLIATIAALQIVEKGLVALEDDVSKIIPELGDQQVLHGFAENGEPILKARQNAITLRHLLTHSAGTAYDMGDANLIRLAQHRKTPPST
;
A
#
# COMPACT_ATOMS: atom_id res chain seq x y z
N MET A 1 6.25 -22.67 46.93
CA MET A 1 7.37 -23.38 46.28
C MET A 1 6.98 -23.71 44.86
N SER A 2 7.89 -23.46 43.91
CA SER A 2 7.83 -23.83 42.48
C SER A 2 6.87 -23.02 41.59
N ALA A 3 7.22 -22.48 40.42
CA ALA A 3 8.46 -22.06 39.79
C ALA A 3 7.99 -21.20 38.60
N ALA A 4 8.26 -19.90 38.61
CA ALA A 4 7.90 -19.00 37.51
C ALA A 4 8.83 -19.29 36.32
N ARG A 5 8.34 -20.04 35.34
CA ARG A 5 9.01 -20.27 34.05
C ARG A 5 8.92 -18.99 33.23
N ARG A 6 9.99 -18.18 33.25
CA ARG A 6 10.14 -17.04 32.33
C ARG A 6 10.43 -17.59 30.93
N LEU A 7 9.51 -17.36 29.99
CA LEU A 7 9.81 -17.48 28.55
C LEU A 7 10.81 -16.37 28.21
N ALA A 8 12.05 -16.74 27.94
CA ALA A 8 13.02 -15.83 27.33
C ALA A 8 12.61 -15.66 25.86
N ALA A 9 12.05 -14.50 25.52
CA ALA A 9 11.90 -14.11 24.13
C ALA A 9 13.31 -13.94 23.54
N LEU A 10 13.66 -14.80 22.58
CA LEU A 10 14.84 -14.66 21.75
C LEU A 10 14.64 -13.43 20.85
N VAL A 11 15.00 -12.25 21.34
CA VAL A 11 15.11 -11.06 20.49
C VAL A 11 16.31 -11.30 19.58
N PRO A 12 16.14 -11.38 18.25
CA PRO A 12 17.29 -11.45 17.38
C PRO A 12 18.07 -10.15 17.54
N THR A 13 19.30 -10.26 18.04
CA THR A 13 20.27 -9.17 18.02
C THR A 13 20.42 -8.75 16.57
N LEU A 14 19.86 -7.59 16.20
CA LEU A 14 20.18 -6.96 14.93
C LEU A 14 21.69 -6.75 14.93
N ALA A 15 22.38 -7.50 14.06
CA ALA A 15 23.77 -7.23 13.78
C ALA A 15 23.84 -5.77 13.33
N THR A 16 24.44 -4.92 14.16
CA THR A 16 24.76 -3.56 13.77
C THR A 16 25.83 -3.67 12.70
N THR A 17 25.42 -3.55 11.44
CA THR A 17 26.33 -3.29 10.33
C THR A 17 27.23 -2.12 10.74
N PRO A 18 28.56 -2.25 10.67
CA PRO A 18 29.44 -1.14 11.00
C PRO A 18 29.04 0.08 10.16
N ALA A 19 29.02 1.25 10.80
CA ALA A 19 28.56 2.54 10.27
C ALA A 19 29.42 3.11 9.12
N ASN A 20 30.03 2.25 8.31
CA ASN A 20 31.00 2.61 7.29
C ASN A 20 30.64 2.02 5.92
N GLN A 21 29.38 2.23 5.53
CA GLN A 21 28.97 2.45 4.14
C GLN A 21 27.77 3.40 4.14
N VAL A 22 27.95 4.60 4.69
CA VAL A 22 27.20 5.74 4.17
C VAL A 22 27.82 5.99 2.80
N ALA A 23 27.28 5.36 1.75
CA ALA A 23 27.51 5.87 0.40
C ALA A 23 27.24 7.37 0.48
N ASN A 24 28.21 8.21 0.09
CA ASN A 24 28.08 9.65 0.30
C ASN A 24 26.74 10.07 -0.31
N MET A 25 25.96 10.91 0.35
CA MET A 25 24.68 11.36 -0.22
C MET A 25 24.89 12.11 -1.57
N SER A 26 26.11 12.60 -1.82
CA SER A 26 26.56 13.08 -3.14
C SER A 26 26.52 12.01 -4.23
N ASP A 27 26.67 10.75 -3.87
CA ASP A 27 26.60 9.61 -4.78
C ASP A 27 25.14 9.29 -5.11
N LEU A 28 24.20 9.48 -4.17
CA LEU A 28 22.77 9.30 -4.43
C LEU A 28 22.24 10.31 -5.46
N GLY A 29 22.52 11.61 -5.28
CA GLY A 29 22.11 12.64 -6.24
C GLY A 29 22.65 12.35 -7.65
N LYS A 30 23.93 11.98 -7.76
CA LYS A 30 24.54 11.57 -9.03
C LYS A 30 23.88 10.35 -9.66
N ILE A 31 23.60 9.31 -8.88
CA ILE A 31 22.91 8.10 -9.38
C ILE A 31 21.53 8.47 -9.95
N LEU A 32 20.80 9.35 -9.28
CA LEU A 32 19.49 9.83 -9.73
C LEU A 32 19.60 10.66 -11.02
N ASP A 33 20.58 11.56 -11.09
CA ASP A 33 20.87 12.35 -12.30
C ASP A 33 21.27 11.46 -13.48
N GLU A 34 22.13 10.47 -13.24
CA GLU A 34 22.55 9.49 -14.24
C GLU A 34 21.38 8.63 -14.73
N ALA A 35 20.45 8.24 -13.85
CA ALA A 35 19.25 7.49 -14.23
C ALA A 35 18.34 8.30 -15.15
N VAL A 36 18.18 9.60 -14.88
CA VAL A 36 17.43 10.53 -15.72
C VAL A 36 18.17 10.77 -17.05
N ALA A 37 19.47 11.06 -17.01
CA ALA A 37 20.29 11.28 -18.21
C ALA A 37 20.30 10.05 -19.14
N ALA A 38 20.34 8.85 -18.56
CA ALA A 38 20.22 7.58 -19.28
C ALA A 38 18.77 7.23 -19.69
N LYS A 39 17.79 8.11 -19.44
CA LYS A 39 16.36 7.95 -19.77
C LYS A 39 15.72 6.69 -19.18
N LYS A 40 16.21 6.21 -18.02
CA LYS A 40 15.60 5.08 -17.30
C LYS A 40 14.30 5.48 -16.61
N VAL A 41 14.24 6.73 -16.15
CA VAL A 41 13.03 7.38 -15.63
C VAL A 41 12.97 8.81 -16.17
N PRO A 42 11.79 9.37 -16.42
CA PRO A 42 11.66 10.75 -16.91
C PRO A 42 12.00 11.79 -15.83
N GLN A 43 11.70 11.47 -14.56
CA GLN A 43 11.89 12.35 -13.43
C GLN A 43 11.97 11.59 -12.11
N VAL A 44 12.57 12.24 -11.11
CA VAL A 44 12.58 11.79 -9.73
C VAL A 44 12.58 12.98 -8.78
N VAL A 45 11.78 12.88 -7.72
CA VAL A 45 11.79 13.79 -6.56
C VAL A 45 12.01 12.93 -5.33
N THR A 46 13.06 13.21 -4.58
CA THR A 46 13.47 12.42 -3.41
C THR A 46 13.53 13.31 -2.18
N TYR A 47 12.95 12.84 -1.09
CA TYR A 47 13.05 13.45 0.24
C TYR A 47 13.43 12.38 1.27
N ALA A 48 14.32 12.74 2.20
CA ALA A 48 14.61 11.92 3.37
C ALA A 48 14.86 12.82 4.58
N THR A 49 14.36 12.42 5.74
CA THR A 49 14.55 13.15 7.00
C THR A 49 14.48 12.17 8.18
N ASN A 50 15.04 12.57 9.32
CA ASN A 50 14.90 11.83 10.58
C ASN A 50 13.82 12.47 11.48
N ALA A 51 13.44 11.76 12.54
CA ALA A 51 12.32 12.17 13.40
C ALA A 51 12.54 13.51 14.12
N ASP A 52 13.79 13.87 14.41
CA ASP A 52 14.14 15.13 15.09
C ASP A 52 14.45 16.29 14.12
N GLY A 53 14.43 16.03 12.80
CA GLY A 53 14.71 17.02 11.77
C GLY A 53 16.17 17.47 11.66
N SER A 54 17.09 16.92 12.45
CA SER A 54 18.53 17.25 12.37
C SER A 54 19.17 16.84 11.04
N PHE A 55 18.49 15.97 10.28
CA PHE A 55 18.86 15.58 8.93
C PHE A 55 17.69 15.83 7.97
N THR A 56 17.99 16.49 6.85
CA THR A 56 17.08 16.58 5.70
C THR A 56 17.88 16.50 4.41
N TYR A 57 17.38 15.71 3.47
CA TYR A 57 17.88 15.58 2.11
C TYR A 57 16.72 15.79 1.14
N SER A 58 16.95 16.59 0.10
CA SER A 58 16.04 16.76 -1.03
C SER A 58 16.82 16.77 -2.34
N HIS A 59 16.39 15.98 -3.31
CA HIS A 59 16.94 16.01 -4.67
C HIS A 59 15.83 15.91 -5.70
N THR A 60 15.97 16.62 -6.81
CA THR A 60 14.99 16.66 -7.89
C THR A 60 15.72 16.67 -9.22
N ALA A 61 15.35 15.77 -10.13
CA ALA A 61 15.96 15.65 -11.44
C ALA A 61 14.95 15.22 -12.50
N GLY A 62 15.11 15.72 -13.73
CA GLY A 62 14.29 15.36 -14.89
C GLY A 62 13.19 16.36 -15.24
N THR A 63 12.26 15.93 -16.07
CA THR A 63 11.21 16.78 -16.65
C THR A 63 9.81 16.24 -16.38
N VAL A 64 8.84 17.15 -16.32
CA VAL A 64 7.43 16.81 -15.99
C VAL A 64 6.74 15.91 -17.02
N SER A 65 7.28 15.84 -18.23
CA SER A 65 6.86 14.93 -19.29
C SER A 65 8.05 14.53 -20.16
N THR A 66 7.81 13.62 -21.11
CA THR A 66 8.81 13.19 -22.11
C THR A 66 8.87 14.08 -23.34
N GLU A 67 8.12 15.19 -23.37
CA GLU A 67 8.10 16.11 -24.50
C GLU A 67 9.42 16.89 -24.61
N PRO A 68 9.88 17.25 -25.83
CA PRO A 68 11.17 17.91 -26.03
C PRO A 68 11.34 19.25 -25.30
N ASP A 69 10.24 19.97 -25.07
CA ASP A 69 10.17 21.28 -24.43
C ASP A 69 9.61 21.21 -22.99
N ALA A 70 9.53 20.00 -22.42
CA ALA A 70 9.03 19.80 -21.07
C ALA A 70 9.84 20.57 -20.03
N ALA A 71 9.14 21.25 -19.13
CA ALA A 71 9.76 21.95 -18.02
C ALA A 71 10.46 20.97 -17.06
N GLN A 72 11.53 21.43 -16.41
CA GLN A 72 12.16 20.70 -15.32
C GLN A 72 11.16 20.44 -14.20
N VAL A 73 11.19 19.24 -13.63
CA VAL A 73 10.36 18.90 -12.47
C VAL A 73 10.76 19.77 -11.29
N LYS A 74 9.77 20.22 -10.52
CA LYS A 74 9.98 21.01 -9.31
C LYS A 74 9.79 20.14 -8.06
N PRO A 75 10.41 20.51 -6.92
CA PRO A 75 10.24 19.76 -5.67
C PRO A 75 8.78 19.71 -5.18
N ASP A 76 7.94 20.67 -5.58
CA ASP A 76 6.51 20.81 -5.28
C ASP A 76 5.59 20.34 -6.43
N ALA A 77 6.13 19.62 -7.41
CA ALA A 77 5.34 19.08 -8.51
C ALA A 77 4.23 18.15 -7.99
N ILE A 78 3.11 18.14 -8.70
CA ILE A 78 1.94 17.32 -8.36
C ILE A 78 2.10 15.94 -8.99
N PHE A 79 1.99 14.90 -8.17
CA PHE A 79 2.07 13.50 -8.59
C PHE A 79 0.77 12.76 -8.30
N LEU A 80 0.44 11.79 -9.17
CA LEU A 80 -0.58 10.79 -8.87
C LEU A 80 0.00 9.78 -7.87
N LEU A 81 -0.50 9.80 -6.64
CA LEU A 81 0.00 8.92 -5.56
C LEU A 81 -0.35 7.45 -5.75
N ALA A 82 -1.37 7.14 -6.58
CA ALA A 82 -1.89 5.79 -6.75
C ALA A 82 -2.08 5.09 -5.38
N SER A 83 -1.47 3.92 -5.17
CA SER A 83 -1.61 3.16 -3.92
C SER A 83 -1.02 3.83 -2.68
N ALA A 84 -0.13 4.83 -2.80
CA ALA A 84 0.33 5.58 -1.63
C ALA A 84 -0.81 6.33 -0.91
N THR A 85 -1.93 6.58 -1.60
CA THR A 85 -3.19 7.09 -1.01
C THR A 85 -3.71 6.22 0.13
N LYS A 86 -3.42 4.91 0.14
CA LYS A 86 -3.84 3.99 1.21
C LYS A 86 -3.33 4.40 2.58
N LEU A 87 -2.11 4.97 2.68
CA LEU A 87 -1.58 5.47 3.94
C LEU A 87 -2.44 6.61 4.50
N ILE A 88 -2.82 7.55 3.64
CA ILE A 88 -3.67 8.70 4.01
C ILE A 88 -5.06 8.20 4.45
N ALA A 89 -5.65 7.27 3.70
CA ALA A 89 -6.94 6.66 4.05
C ALA A 89 -6.88 5.91 5.38
N THR A 90 -5.80 5.17 5.65
CA THR A 90 -5.56 4.48 6.93
C THR A 90 -5.49 5.48 8.09
N ILE A 91 -4.76 6.59 7.93
CA ILE A 91 -4.70 7.64 8.96
C ILE A 91 -6.10 8.20 9.24
N ALA A 92 -6.88 8.52 8.21
CA ALA A 92 -8.24 9.02 8.38
C ALA A 92 -9.15 8.00 9.10
N ALA A 93 -9.05 6.71 8.75
CA ALA A 93 -9.79 5.66 9.44
C ALA A 93 -9.40 5.55 10.92
N LEU A 94 -8.09 5.62 11.23
CA LEU A 94 -7.61 5.55 12.62
C LEU A 94 -8.03 6.79 13.44
N GLN A 95 -8.12 7.98 12.83
CA GLN A 95 -8.68 9.16 13.50
C GLN A 95 -10.16 9.00 13.86
N ILE A 96 -10.94 8.25 13.06
CA ILE A 96 -12.33 7.90 13.38
C ILE A 96 -12.37 6.91 14.56
N VAL A 97 -11.42 5.98 14.62
CA VAL A 97 -11.25 5.05 15.75
C VAL A 97 -10.90 5.79 17.04
N GLU A 98 -9.96 6.73 16.99
CA GLU A 98 -9.58 7.56 18.15
C GLU A 98 -10.76 8.38 18.70
N LYS A 99 -11.69 8.80 17.84
CA LYS A 99 -12.93 9.48 18.22
C LYS A 99 -14.00 8.54 18.80
N GLY A 100 -13.75 7.23 18.85
CA GLY A 100 -14.69 6.23 19.36
C GLY A 100 -15.92 6.02 18.48
N LEU A 101 -15.88 6.45 17.21
CA LEU A 101 -17.02 6.32 16.29
C LEU A 101 -17.13 4.90 15.70
N VAL A 102 -15.99 4.21 15.56
CA VAL A 102 -15.86 2.84 15.07
C VAL A 102 -14.69 2.17 15.80
N ALA A 103 -14.80 0.91 16.19
CA ALA A 103 -13.68 0.12 16.69
C ALA A 103 -13.04 -0.72 15.56
N LEU A 104 -11.76 -1.07 15.72
CA LEU A 104 -11.05 -1.92 14.75
C LEU A 104 -11.71 -3.30 14.55
N GLU A 105 -12.41 -3.80 15.57
CA GLU A 105 -13.09 -5.10 15.57
C GLU A 105 -14.57 -5.00 15.19
N ASP A 106 -15.10 -3.80 14.91
CA ASP A 106 -16.49 -3.65 14.52
C ASP A 106 -16.75 -4.27 13.15
N ASP A 107 -17.90 -4.95 13.02
CA ASP A 107 -18.41 -5.38 11.72
C ASP A 107 -18.79 -4.16 10.86
N VAL A 108 -18.08 -4.01 9.75
CA VAL A 108 -18.25 -2.87 8.84
C VAL A 108 -19.59 -2.90 8.12
N SER A 109 -20.29 -4.05 8.07
CA SER A 109 -21.61 -4.17 7.44
C SER A 109 -22.66 -3.25 8.05
N LYS A 110 -22.47 -2.83 9.30
CA LYS A 110 -23.35 -1.86 9.99
C LYS A 110 -23.28 -0.45 9.39
N ILE A 111 -22.17 -0.13 8.72
CA ILE A 111 -21.88 1.19 8.13
C ILE A 111 -21.93 1.11 6.60
N ILE A 112 -21.44 0.00 6.04
CA ILE A 112 -21.35 -0.28 4.61
C ILE A 112 -22.02 -1.64 4.33
N PRO A 113 -23.37 -1.68 4.25
CA PRO A 113 -24.12 -2.93 4.07
C PRO A 113 -23.68 -3.72 2.84
N GLU A 114 -23.22 -3.05 1.78
CA GLU A 114 -22.77 -3.65 0.53
C GLU A 114 -21.54 -4.54 0.71
N LEU A 115 -20.67 -4.22 1.68
CA LEU A 115 -19.56 -5.11 2.07
C LEU A 115 -20.07 -6.32 2.85
N GLY A 116 -21.17 -6.15 3.57
CA GLY A 116 -21.84 -7.20 4.31
C GLY A 116 -22.44 -8.28 3.43
N ASP A 117 -22.96 -7.89 2.28
CA ASP A 117 -23.67 -8.75 1.31
C ASP A 117 -22.74 -9.48 0.34
N GLN A 118 -21.43 -9.20 0.38
CA GLN A 118 -20.49 -9.84 -0.53
C GLN A 118 -20.36 -11.34 -0.27
N GLN A 119 -20.50 -12.10 -1.35
CA GLN A 119 -20.24 -13.53 -1.40
C GLN A 119 -18.81 -13.82 -1.85
N VAL A 120 -18.28 -14.97 -1.44
CA VAL A 120 -16.96 -15.45 -1.81
C VAL A 120 -17.06 -16.25 -3.11
N LEU A 121 -16.22 -15.93 -4.09
CA LEU A 121 -16.08 -16.72 -5.31
C LEU A 121 -15.28 -18.00 -5.03
N HIS A 122 -15.88 -19.15 -5.29
CA HIS A 122 -15.25 -20.47 -5.16
C HIS A 122 -14.82 -21.09 -6.50
N GLY A 123 -15.04 -20.39 -7.62
CA GLY A 123 -14.73 -20.84 -8.96
C GLY A 123 -15.93 -20.74 -9.89
N PHE A 124 -15.93 -21.54 -10.95
CA PHE A 124 -16.99 -21.58 -11.96
C PHE A 124 -17.42 -23.03 -12.20
N ALA A 125 -18.72 -23.24 -12.39
CA ALA A 125 -19.27 -24.53 -12.80
C ALA A 125 -18.96 -24.83 -14.28
N GLU A 126 -19.20 -26.06 -14.73
CA GLU A 126 -18.96 -26.49 -16.12
C GLU A 126 -19.77 -25.68 -17.14
N ASN A 127 -20.98 -25.24 -16.77
CA ASN A 127 -21.82 -24.37 -17.58
C ASN A 127 -21.34 -22.90 -17.62
N GLY A 128 -20.27 -22.58 -16.89
CA GLY A 128 -19.65 -21.26 -16.83
C GLY A 128 -20.25 -20.28 -15.84
N GLU A 129 -21.22 -20.70 -15.01
CA GLU A 129 -21.79 -19.89 -13.94
C GLU A 129 -20.83 -19.78 -12.74
N PRO A 130 -20.73 -18.60 -12.08
CA PRO A 130 -19.90 -18.44 -10.90
C PRO A 130 -20.47 -19.20 -9.70
N ILE A 131 -19.61 -19.92 -8.99
CA ILE A 131 -19.95 -20.59 -7.74
C ILE A 131 -19.69 -19.61 -6.60
N LEU A 132 -20.75 -18.97 -6.11
CA LEU A 132 -20.69 -18.02 -5.00
C LEU A 132 -21.16 -18.67 -3.70
N LYS A 133 -20.43 -18.44 -2.60
CA LYS A 133 -20.81 -18.91 -1.26
C LYS A 133 -20.93 -17.74 -0.30
N ALA A 134 -21.85 -17.86 0.65
CA ALA A 134 -21.93 -16.92 1.76
C ALA A 134 -20.59 -16.91 2.53
N ARG A 135 -20.11 -15.71 2.87
CA ARG A 135 -18.97 -15.56 3.79
C ARG A 135 -19.35 -16.09 5.17
N GLN A 136 -18.35 -16.59 5.91
CA GLN A 136 -18.56 -17.19 7.24
C GLN A 136 -18.32 -16.22 8.39
N ASN A 137 -17.60 -15.12 8.14
CA ASN A 137 -17.14 -14.19 9.17
C ASN A 137 -17.47 -12.74 8.82
N ALA A 138 -17.62 -11.91 9.86
CA ALA A 138 -17.70 -10.45 9.74
C ALA A 138 -16.44 -9.88 9.04
N ILE A 139 -16.61 -8.83 8.24
CA ILE A 139 -15.49 -8.03 7.75
C ILE A 139 -15.33 -6.92 8.77
N THR A 140 -14.15 -6.82 9.40
CA THR A 140 -13.87 -5.78 10.39
C THR A 140 -13.10 -4.63 9.75
N LEU A 141 -13.08 -3.47 10.40
CA LEU A 141 -12.22 -2.37 9.95
C LEU A 141 -10.75 -2.80 9.90
N ARG A 142 -10.30 -3.60 10.89
CA ARG A 142 -8.95 -4.19 10.87
C ARG A 142 -8.72 -4.99 9.58
N HIS A 143 -9.64 -5.87 9.20
CA HIS A 143 -9.49 -6.67 7.97
C HIS A 143 -9.31 -5.82 6.71
N LEU A 144 -9.99 -4.68 6.62
CA LEU A 144 -9.82 -3.74 5.51
C LEU A 144 -8.43 -3.09 5.52
N LEU A 145 -8.00 -2.58 6.69
CA LEU A 145 -6.71 -1.89 6.84
C LEU A 145 -5.49 -2.81 6.68
N THR A 146 -5.65 -4.11 6.95
CA THR A 146 -4.57 -5.11 6.86
C THR A 146 -4.65 -5.99 5.61
N HIS A 147 -5.52 -5.67 4.66
CA HIS A 147 -5.71 -6.46 3.42
C HIS A 147 -6.03 -7.95 3.69
N SER A 148 -6.83 -8.23 4.72
CA SER A 148 -7.22 -9.59 5.11
C SER A 148 -8.73 -9.82 5.11
N ALA A 149 -9.49 -8.93 4.46
CA ALA A 149 -10.93 -9.06 4.27
C ALA A 149 -11.34 -10.09 3.19
N GLY A 150 -10.39 -10.55 2.37
CA GLY A 150 -10.66 -11.42 1.21
C GLY A 150 -10.97 -10.66 -0.09
N THR A 151 -10.91 -9.33 -0.08
CA THR A 151 -11.04 -8.50 -1.28
C THR A 151 -9.75 -8.51 -2.09
N ALA A 152 -9.88 -8.57 -3.42
CA ALA A 152 -8.76 -8.50 -4.34
C ALA A 152 -9.14 -7.69 -5.59
N TYR A 153 -8.13 -7.25 -6.33
CA TYR A 153 -8.33 -6.66 -7.65
C TYR A 153 -8.35 -7.76 -8.71
N ASP A 154 -9.13 -7.55 -9.77
CA ASP A 154 -9.20 -8.46 -10.92
C ASP A 154 -7.89 -8.52 -11.72
N MET A 155 -7.10 -7.44 -11.74
CA MET A 155 -5.85 -7.29 -12.51
C MET A 155 -4.73 -8.30 -12.22
N GLY A 156 -4.96 -9.30 -11.35
CA GLY A 156 -4.04 -10.42 -11.11
C GLY A 156 -4.72 -11.78 -10.92
N ASP A 157 -6.04 -11.90 -11.14
CA ASP A 157 -6.79 -13.13 -10.90
C ASP A 157 -7.77 -13.43 -12.05
N ALA A 158 -7.52 -14.52 -12.77
CA ALA A 158 -8.33 -14.92 -13.92
C ALA A 158 -9.80 -15.22 -13.56
N ASN A 159 -10.07 -15.70 -12.34
CA ASN A 159 -11.44 -15.95 -11.88
C ASN A 159 -12.16 -14.64 -11.59
N LEU A 160 -11.47 -13.63 -11.03
CA LEU A 160 -12.07 -12.30 -10.82
C LEU A 160 -12.31 -11.55 -12.12
N ILE A 161 -11.41 -11.64 -13.10
CA ILE A 161 -11.64 -11.11 -14.46
C ILE A 161 -12.87 -11.77 -15.08
N ARG A 162 -12.96 -13.10 -15.02
CA ARG A 162 -14.11 -13.85 -15.54
C ARG A 162 -15.40 -13.48 -14.82
N LEU A 163 -15.35 -13.25 -13.51
CA LEU A 163 -16.50 -12.83 -12.72
C LEU A 163 -16.97 -11.43 -13.13
N ALA A 164 -16.04 -10.50 -13.33
CA ALA A 164 -16.35 -9.14 -13.81
C ALA A 164 -17.00 -9.16 -15.19
N GLN A 165 -16.49 -9.99 -16.12
CA GLN A 165 -17.07 -10.20 -17.44
C GLN A 165 -18.49 -10.78 -17.36
N HIS A 166 -18.69 -11.81 -16.54
CA HIS A 166 -20.01 -12.42 -16.31
C HIS A 166 -21.02 -11.39 -15.75
N ARG A 167 -20.58 -10.54 -14.81
CA ARG A 167 -21.39 -9.47 -14.20
C ARG A 167 -21.51 -8.21 -15.07
N LYS A 168 -20.78 -8.14 -16.19
CA LYS A 168 -20.68 -6.95 -17.06
C LYS A 168 -20.23 -5.69 -16.29
N THR A 169 -19.36 -5.86 -15.31
CA THR A 169 -18.78 -4.74 -14.56
C THR A 169 -17.49 -4.26 -15.24
N PRO A 170 -17.18 -2.95 -15.20
CA PRO A 170 -15.89 -2.45 -15.66
C PRO A 170 -14.73 -3.12 -14.91
N PRO A 171 -13.55 -3.29 -15.55
CA PRO A 171 -12.36 -3.79 -14.88
C PRO A 171 -11.90 -2.81 -13.79
N SER A 172 -11.20 -3.32 -12.78
CA SER A 172 -10.56 -2.46 -11.78
C SER A 172 -9.43 -1.66 -12.45
N THR A 173 -9.43 -0.34 -12.21
CA THR A 173 -8.40 0.60 -12.69
C THR A 173 -7.18 0.63 -11.81
#